data_AF-A0A6U3U021-F1
#
_entry.id   AF-A0A6U3U021-F1
#
_cell.length_a   1.000
_cell.length_b   1.000
_cell.length_c   1.000
_cell.angle_alpha   90.00
_cell.angle_beta   90.00
_cell.angle_gamma   90.00
#
_symmetry.space_group_name_H-M   'P 1'
#
loop_
_entity.id
_entity.type
_entity.pdbx_description
1 polymer ?
#
loop_
_entity_poly.entity_id
_entity_poly.type
_entity_poly.pdbx_seq_one_letter_code
_entity_poly.pdbx_strand_id
1 'polypeptide(L)'
;SYPRLYPADDDYLGQARCDEIINGCTDVTTTVASTFRTPKEEVEARRTELIDPESGRLYMHLNGLNSLLCKDDENVACGCSMTVADICVWRLVGWLSAGVLDYIPADLISSHFPNLHKVHTNVQENDKMIQYMKEYHK
;
A
#
# COMPACT_ATOMS: atom_id res chain seq x y z
N SER A 1 -23.63 -13.54 5.96
CA SER A 1 -22.92 -13.45 4.68
C SER A 1 -21.82 -12.43 4.84
N TYR A 2 -20.58 -12.75 4.49
CA TYR A 2 -19.51 -11.74 4.49
C TYR A 2 -19.76 -10.75 3.35
N PRO A 3 -19.51 -9.44 3.56
CA PRO A 3 -19.65 -8.47 2.49
C PRO A 3 -18.69 -8.82 1.34
N ARG A 4 -19.18 -8.69 0.10
CA ARG A 4 -18.32 -8.80 -1.09
C ARG A 4 -17.38 -7.59 -1.09
N LEU A 5 -16.07 -7.84 -1.01
CA LEU A 5 -15.04 -6.78 -1.00
C LEU A 5 -14.49 -6.48 -2.40
N TYR A 6 -14.86 -7.27 -3.40
CA TYR A 6 -14.56 -6.96 -4.79
C TYR A 6 -15.78 -6.28 -5.43
N PRO A 7 -15.60 -5.32 -6.35
CA PRO A 7 -16.71 -4.69 -7.06
C PRO A 7 -17.63 -5.72 -7.74
N ALA A 8 -18.87 -5.30 -8.00
CA ALA A 8 -19.87 -6.17 -8.60
C ALA A 8 -19.49 -6.55 -10.04
N ASP A 9 -19.99 -7.70 -10.51
CA ASP A 9 -19.61 -8.29 -11.80
C ASP A 9 -19.98 -7.37 -12.98
N ASP A 10 -20.99 -6.51 -12.81
CA ASP A 10 -21.45 -5.50 -13.76
C ASP A 10 -20.75 -4.14 -13.63
N ASP A 11 -19.91 -3.94 -12.62
CA ASP A 11 -19.08 -2.75 -12.43
C ASP A 11 -17.65 -2.97 -12.95
N TYR A 12 -17.51 -3.08 -14.28
CA TYR A 12 -16.22 -3.33 -14.92
C TYR A 12 -15.17 -2.25 -14.66
N LEU A 13 -15.59 -0.99 -14.50
CA LEU A 13 -14.67 0.12 -14.23
C LEU A 13 -14.17 0.08 -12.78
N GLY A 14 -15.05 -0.21 -11.82
CA GLY A 14 -14.65 -0.45 -10.44
C GLY A 14 -13.69 -1.63 -10.31
N GLN A 15 -13.97 -2.73 -11.01
CA GLN A 15 -13.07 -3.90 -11.07
C GLN A 15 -11.68 -3.52 -11.60
N ALA A 16 -11.62 -2.85 -12.75
CA ALA A 16 -10.35 -2.44 -13.36
C ALA A 16 -9.53 -1.51 -12.44
N ARG A 17 -10.17 -0.55 -11.76
CA ARG A 17 -9.50 0.32 -10.78
C ARG A 17 -8.99 -0.46 -9.57
N CYS A 18 -9.81 -1.39 -9.07
CA CYS A 18 -9.43 -2.27 -7.95
C CYS A 18 -8.18 -3.09 -8.32
N ASP A 19 -8.16 -3.70 -9.51
CA ASP A 19 -7.01 -4.47 -10.01
C ASP A 19 -5.77 -3.59 -10.23
N GLU A 20 -5.94 -2.38 -10.75
CA GLU A 20 -4.83 -1.43 -10.95
C GLU A 20 -4.12 -1.10 -9.61
N ILE A 21 -4.90 -0.87 -8.54
CA ILE A 21 -4.36 -0.60 -7.21
C ILE A 21 -3.63 -1.84 -6.63
N ILE A 22 -4.20 -3.04 -6.80
CA ILE A 22 -3.58 -4.30 -6.34
C ILE A 22 -2.26 -4.55 -7.10
N ASN A 23 -2.24 -4.31 -8.41
CA ASN A 23 -1.04 -4.43 -9.22
C ASN A 23 0.02 -3.38 -8.81
N GLY A 24 -0.39 -2.15 -8.52
CA GLY A 24 0.51 -1.13 -7.96
C GLY A 24 1.13 -1.56 -6.62
N CYS A 25 0.37 -2.22 -5.74
CA CYS A 25 0.92 -2.81 -4.51
C CYS A 25 1.95 -3.92 -4.80
N THR A 26 1.71 -4.70 -5.85
CA THR A 26 2.63 -5.76 -6.30
C THR A 26 3.93 -5.18 -6.87
N ASP A 27 3.87 -4.08 -7.61
CA ASP A 27 5.05 -3.38 -8.13
C ASP A 27 5.94 -2.84 -7.01
N VAL A 28 5.32 -2.20 -5.99
CA VAL A 28 6.02 -1.73 -4.79
C VAL A 28 6.69 -2.90 -4.07
N THR A 29 5.94 -3.98 -3.83
CA THR A 29 6.45 -5.18 -3.13
C THR A 29 7.63 -5.80 -3.88
N THR A 30 7.50 -5.96 -5.19
CA THR A 30 8.55 -6.55 -6.04
C THR A 30 9.79 -5.67 -6.10
N THR A 31 9.61 -4.35 -6.13
CA THR A 31 10.71 -3.38 -6.13
C THR A 31 11.52 -3.48 -4.83
N VAL A 32 10.86 -3.52 -3.67
CA VAL A 32 11.55 -3.70 -2.38
C VAL A 32 12.19 -5.09 -2.30
N ALA A 33 11.48 -6.14 -2.69
CA ALA A 33 11.96 -7.52 -2.66
C ALA A 33 13.21 -7.73 -3.53
N SER A 34 13.39 -6.93 -4.60
CA SER A 34 14.60 -6.97 -5.42
C SER A 34 15.89 -6.66 -4.64
N THR A 35 15.78 -6.00 -3.47
CA THR A 35 16.91 -5.67 -2.60
C THR A 35 17.27 -6.76 -1.59
N PHE A 36 16.42 -7.78 -1.40
CA PHE A 36 16.59 -8.77 -0.33
C PHE A 36 17.79 -9.69 -0.52
N ARG A 37 18.30 -9.79 -1.76
CA ARG A 37 19.48 -10.57 -2.11
C ARG A 37 20.70 -9.69 -2.41
N THR A 38 20.59 -8.38 -2.18
CA THR A 38 21.72 -7.45 -2.34
C THR A 38 22.74 -7.69 -1.21
N PRO A 39 24.05 -7.74 -1.51
CA PRO A 39 25.10 -7.84 -0.49
C PRO A 39 24.98 -6.73 0.56
N LYS A 40 25.42 -7.00 1.80
CA LYS A 40 25.25 -6.09 2.94
C LYS A 40 25.97 -4.75 2.71
N GLU A 41 27.10 -4.78 2.03
CA GLU A 41 27.90 -3.63 1.66
C GLU A 41 27.25 -2.73 0.60
N GLU A 42 26.26 -3.24 -0.16
CA GLU A 42 25.61 -2.52 -1.26
C GLU A 42 24.15 -2.14 -0.94
N VAL A 43 23.52 -2.78 0.04
CA VAL A 43 22.09 -2.65 0.31
C VAL A 43 21.68 -1.23 0.71
N GLU A 44 22.53 -0.51 1.44
CA GLU A 44 22.30 0.89 1.82
C GLU A 44 22.19 1.79 0.60
N ALA A 45 23.21 1.76 -0.27
CA ALA A 45 23.24 2.55 -1.50
C ALA A 45 22.04 2.20 -2.39
N ARG A 46 21.75 0.91 -2.54
CA ARG A 46 20.65 0.43 -3.39
C ARG A 46 19.28 0.89 -2.89
N ARG A 47 19.02 0.80 -1.58
CA ARG A 47 17.73 1.23 -1.01
C ARG A 47 17.59 2.75 -0.99
N THR A 48 18.68 3.46 -0.73
CA THR A 48 18.71 4.94 -0.80
C THR A 48 18.39 5.42 -2.22
N GLU A 49 18.97 4.79 -3.25
CA GLU A 49 18.64 5.07 -4.65
C GLU A 49 17.16 4.79 -4.95
N LEU A 50 16.60 3.69 -4.44
CA LEU A 50 15.20 3.33 -4.71
C LEU A 50 14.20 4.35 -4.14
N ILE A 51 14.49 4.93 -2.98
CA ILE A 51 13.60 5.91 -2.30
C ILE A 51 13.88 7.36 -2.69
N ASP A 52 14.85 7.61 -3.58
CA ASP A 52 15.15 8.96 -4.06
C ASP A 52 13.90 9.63 -4.66
N PRO A 53 13.49 10.83 -4.21
CA PRO A 53 12.27 11.47 -4.70
C PRO A 53 12.24 11.80 -6.20
N GLU A 54 13.41 12.02 -6.80
CA GLU A 54 13.53 12.50 -8.18
C GLU A 54 13.65 11.35 -9.18
N SER A 55 14.34 10.28 -8.80
CA SER A 55 14.74 9.19 -9.72
C SER A 55 14.48 7.79 -9.17
N GLY A 56 14.10 7.68 -7.90
CA GLY A 56 13.94 6.42 -7.21
C GLY A 56 12.75 5.62 -7.72
N ARG A 57 13.01 4.38 -8.15
CA ARG A 57 11.97 3.51 -8.71
C ARG A 57 10.88 3.18 -7.70
N LEU A 58 11.24 2.98 -6.43
CA LEU A 58 10.26 2.72 -5.38
C LEU A 58 9.43 3.99 -5.11
N TYR A 59 10.08 5.15 -5.07
CA TYR A 59 9.39 6.44 -4.93
C TYR A 59 8.39 6.67 -6.07
N MET A 60 8.79 6.40 -7.32
CA MET A 60 7.93 6.48 -8.50
C MET A 60 6.69 5.58 -8.37
N HIS A 61 6.87 4.30 -8.00
CA HIS A 61 5.74 3.37 -7.81
C HIS A 61 4.80 3.82 -6.68
N LEU A 62 5.36 4.28 -5.54
CA LEU A 62 4.58 4.81 -4.43
C LEU A 62 3.81 6.07 -4.82
N ASN A 63 4.42 6.97 -5.58
CA ASN A 63 3.76 8.19 -6.06
C ASN A 63 2.62 7.87 -7.02
N GLY A 64 2.86 6.97 -7.98
CA GLY A 64 1.85 6.47 -8.91
C GLY A 64 0.67 5.85 -8.16
N LEU A 65 0.95 4.90 -7.26
CA LEU A 65 -0.07 4.26 -6.43
C LEU A 65 -0.84 5.29 -5.58
N ASN A 66 -0.15 6.21 -4.90
CA ASN A 66 -0.77 7.27 -4.10
C ASN A 66 -1.72 8.16 -4.93
N SER A 67 -1.41 8.36 -6.21
CA SER A 67 -2.24 9.15 -7.12
C SER A 67 -3.53 8.43 -7.55
N LEU A 68 -3.58 7.11 -7.48
CA LEU A 68 -4.74 6.29 -7.86
C LEU A 68 -5.79 6.20 -6.75
N LEU A 69 -5.39 6.41 -5.49
CA LEU A 69 -6.26 6.24 -4.34
C LEU A 69 -7.20 7.44 -4.15
N CYS A 70 -8.27 7.22 -3.40
CA CYS A 70 -9.14 8.26 -2.88
C CYS A 70 -9.81 9.12 -3.98
N LYS A 71 -10.05 8.54 -5.17
CA LYS A 71 -10.61 9.27 -6.33
C LYS A 71 -12.10 9.54 -6.20
N ASP A 72 -12.86 8.56 -5.74
CA ASP A 72 -14.33 8.64 -5.65
C ASP A 72 -14.79 8.99 -4.22
N ASP A 73 -14.09 8.49 -3.21
CA ASP A 73 -14.29 8.80 -1.80
C ASP A 73 -12.91 8.91 -1.11
N GLU A 74 -12.74 9.93 -0.28
CA GLU A 74 -11.45 10.18 0.37
C GLU A 74 -11.06 9.13 1.41
N ASN A 75 -12.00 8.31 1.86
CA ASN A 75 -11.79 7.37 2.95
C ASN A 75 -11.33 5.99 2.51
N VAL A 76 -11.44 5.67 1.22
CA VAL A 76 -11.15 4.35 0.67
C VAL A 76 -10.20 4.43 -0.52
N ALA A 77 -9.55 3.32 -0.82
CA ALA A 77 -8.67 3.14 -1.96
C ALA A 77 -9.43 3.23 -3.29
N CYS A 78 -10.58 2.55 -3.38
CA CYS A 78 -11.33 2.34 -4.62
C CYS A 78 -12.85 2.44 -4.39
N GLY A 79 -13.55 3.23 -5.22
CA GLY A 79 -15.00 3.40 -5.14
C GLY A 79 -15.44 4.15 -3.89
N CYS A 80 -16.64 3.83 -3.38
CA CYS A 80 -17.28 4.54 -2.27
C CYS A 80 -17.45 3.68 -0.99
N SER A 81 -16.81 2.51 -0.94
CA SER A 81 -16.88 1.60 0.19
C SER A 81 -15.65 0.71 0.21
N MET A 82 -15.28 0.19 1.39
CA MET A 82 -14.10 -0.65 1.55
C MET A 82 -14.12 -1.85 0.60
N THR A 83 -13.02 -2.01 -0.13
CA THR A 83 -12.76 -3.09 -1.09
C THR A 83 -11.53 -3.90 -0.69
N VAL A 84 -11.20 -4.94 -1.46
CA VAL A 84 -9.94 -5.68 -1.32
C VAL A 84 -8.72 -4.79 -1.61
N ALA A 85 -8.86 -3.74 -2.42
CA ALA A 85 -7.78 -2.79 -2.68
C ALA A 85 -7.36 -2.05 -1.41
N ASP A 86 -8.31 -1.67 -0.54
CA ASP A 86 -8.05 -1.05 0.76
C ASP A 86 -7.21 -1.96 1.66
N ILE A 87 -7.54 -3.26 1.70
CA ILE A 87 -6.81 -4.25 2.49
C ILE A 87 -5.38 -4.43 1.95
N CYS A 88 -5.21 -4.47 0.62
CA CYS A 88 -3.89 -4.55 0.01
C CYS A 88 -3.02 -3.33 0.36
N VAL A 89 -3.59 -2.12 0.26
CA VAL A 89 -2.89 -0.87 0.62
C VAL A 89 -2.55 -0.86 2.11
N TRP A 90 -3.50 -1.18 2.99
CA TRP A 90 -3.27 -1.26 4.43
C TRP A 90 -2.14 -2.25 4.76
N ARG A 91 -2.19 -3.46 4.19
CA ARG A 91 -1.17 -4.48 4.47
C ARG A 91 0.21 -4.08 3.96
N LEU A 92 0.29 -3.40 2.82
CA LEU A 92 1.52 -2.88 2.23
C LEU A 92 2.11 -1.75 3.08
N VAL A 93 1.32 -0.73 3.38
CA VAL A 93 1.77 0.44 4.16
C VAL A 93 2.21 0.02 5.55
N GLY A 94 1.45 -0.84 6.22
CA GLY A 94 1.82 -1.35 7.54
C GLY A 94 3.17 -2.08 7.54
N TRP A 95 3.53 -2.77 6.45
CA TRP A 95 4.84 -3.40 6.31
C TRP A 95 5.96 -2.39 6.06
N LEU A 96 5.76 -1.43 5.16
CA LEU A 96 6.76 -0.39 4.87
C LEU A 96 7.03 0.49 6.09
N SER A 97 6.01 0.73 6.90
CA SER A 97 6.10 1.54 8.14
C SER A 97 6.45 0.74 9.39
N ALA A 98 6.68 -0.57 9.30
CA ALA A 98 7.04 -1.39 10.46
C ALA A 98 8.47 -1.15 10.99
N GLY A 99 9.31 -0.42 10.25
CA GLY A 99 10.72 -0.17 10.63
C GLY A 99 11.63 -1.40 10.55
N VAL A 100 11.20 -2.45 9.85
CA VAL A 100 11.95 -3.70 9.67
C VAL A 100 12.81 -3.73 8.39
N LEU A 101 12.72 -2.69 7.56
CA LEU A 101 13.46 -2.56 6.31
C LEU A 101 14.62 -1.58 6.51
N ASP A 102 15.84 -2.10 6.73
CA ASP A 102 17.04 -1.27 6.83
C ASP A 102 17.14 -0.25 5.69
N TYR A 103 17.53 0.98 6.02
CA TYR A 103 17.74 2.09 5.06
C TYR A 103 16.48 2.55 4.30
N ILE A 104 15.29 2.05 4.64
CA ILE A 104 14.01 2.63 4.22
C ILE A 104 13.37 3.25 5.46
N PRO A 105 13.20 4.59 5.51
CA PRO A 105 12.60 5.24 6.67
C PRO A 105 11.17 4.74 6.91
N ALA A 106 10.85 4.41 8.17
CA ALA A 106 9.52 3.92 8.56
C ALA A 106 8.42 4.98 8.33
N ASP A 107 8.79 6.26 8.35
CA ASP A 107 7.94 7.41 8.12
C ASP A 107 7.85 7.82 6.63
N LEU A 108 8.54 7.12 5.71
CA LEU A 108 8.52 7.43 4.27
C LEU A 108 7.09 7.61 3.74
N ILE A 109 6.17 6.72 4.13
CA ILE A 109 4.77 6.78 3.69
C ILE A 109 4.04 7.99 4.27
N SER A 110 4.09 8.18 5.59
CA SER A 110 3.42 9.29 6.27
C SER A 110 3.97 10.65 5.84
N SER A 111 5.24 10.74 5.47
CA SER A 111 5.92 12.00 5.14
C SER A 111 5.69 12.43 3.70
N HIS A 112 5.51 11.50 2.75
CA HIS A 112 5.49 11.81 1.32
C HIS A 112 4.22 11.38 0.56
N PHE A 113 3.45 10.43 1.10
CA PHE A 113 2.34 9.79 0.37
C PHE A 113 1.04 9.83 1.17
N PRO A 114 0.36 10.99 1.21
CA PRO A 114 -0.75 11.23 2.15
C PRO A 114 -1.98 10.34 1.91
N ASN A 115 -2.28 9.95 0.67
CA ASN A 115 -3.44 9.08 0.40
C ASN A 115 -3.16 7.64 0.85
N LEU A 116 -1.92 7.15 0.63
CA LEU A 116 -1.50 5.85 1.15
C LEU A 116 -1.60 5.80 2.67
N HIS A 117 -1.09 6.85 3.34
CA HIS A 117 -1.18 6.95 4.79
C HIS A 117 -2.64 7.03 5.27
N LYS A 118 -3.48 7.82 4.59
CA LYS A 118 -4.90 7.99 4.93
C LYS A 118 -5.66 6.66 4.84
N VAL A 119 -5.57 5.94 3.71
CA VAL A 119 -6.23 4.64 3.54
C VAL A 119 -5.78 3.64 4.61
N HIS A 120 -4.47 3.57 4.89
CA HIS A 120 -3.95 2.71 5.95
C HIS A 120 -4.61 3.00 7.31
N THR A 121 -4.65 4.27 7.72
CA THR A 121 -5.25 4.66 9.01
C THR A 121 -6.74 4.33 9.06
N ASN A 122 -7.48 4.63 7.99
CA ASN A 122 -8.92 4.35 7.92
C ASN A 122 -9.26 2.86 8.02
N VAL A 123 -8.47 2.00 7.37
CA VAL A 123 -8.65 0.55 7.47
C VAL A 123 -8.28 0.06 8.87
N GLN A 124 -7.24 0.60 9.49
CA GLN A 124 -6.81 0.23 10.84
C GLN A 124 -7.84 0.62 11.90
N GLU A 125 -8.55 1.74 11.72
CA GLU A 125 -9.61 2.22 12.61
C GLU A 125 -10.97 1.55 12.35
N ASN A 126 -11.08 0.72 11.30
CA ASN A 126 -12.32 0.02 11.00
C ASN A 126 -12.63 -1.06 12.03
N ASP A 127 -13.78 -0.98 12.70
CA ASP A 127 -14.21 -1.92 13.75
C ASP A 127 -14.10 -3.41 13.37
N LYS A 128 -14.41 -3.76 12.10
CA LYS A 128 -14.31 -5.15 11.63
C LYS A 128 -12.86 -5.60 11.49
N MET A 129 -11.98 -4.70 11.04
CA MET A 129 -10.55 -4.97 10.94
C MET A 129 -9.92 -5.07 12.34
N ILE A 130 -10.31 -4.20 13.27
CA ILE A 130 -9.90 -4.28 14.68
C ILE A 130 -10.29 -5.63 15.27
N GLN A 131 -11.52 -6.10 15.02
CA GLN A 131 -11.98 -7.39 15.51
C GLN A 131 -11.20 -8.56 14.88
N TYR A 132 -10.97 -8.52 13.56
CA TYR A 132 -10.17 -9.52 12.85
C TYR A 132 -8.74 -9.60 13.40
N MET A 133 -8.09 -8.45 13.62
CA MET A 133 -6.72 -8.40 14.18
C MET A 133 -6.66 -9.00 15.58
N LYS A 134 -7.62 -8.72 16.46
CA LYS A 134 -7.70 -9.31 17.81
C LYS A 134 -7.83 -10.83 17.81
N GLU A 135 -8.52 -11.37 16.80
CA GLU A 135 -8.81 -12.80 16.72
C GLU A 135 -7.63 -13.60 16.13
N TYR A 136 -6.89 -13.03 15.16
CA TYR A 136 -5.91 -13.77 14.36
C TYR A 136 -4.45 -13.26 14.46
N HIS A 137 -4.20 -12.11 15.08
CA HIS A 137 -2.84 -11.59 15.33
C HIS A 137 -2.66 -11.27 16.82
N LYS A 138 -1.88 -12.10 17.53
CA LYS A 138 -1.39 -11.86 18.90
C LYS A 138 0.11 -11.61 18.89
#